data_AF-A0A3P7IZT6-F1
#
_entry.id   AF-A0A3P7IZT6-F1
#
_cell.length_a   1.000
_cell.length_b   1.000
_cell.length_c   1.000
_cell.angle_alpha   90.00
_cell.angle_beta   90.00
_cell.angle_gamma   90.00
#
_symmetry.space_group_name_H-M   'P 1'
#
loop_
_entity.id
_entity.type
_entity.pdbx_description
1 polymer ?
#
loop_
_entity_poly.entity_id
_entity_poly.type
_entity_poly.pdbx_seq_one_letter_code
_entity_poly.pdbx_strand_id
1 'polypeptide(L)'
;MKLFYEMFIKYGVVMIDGVQASTQATEALCKRIAPIHDTFFGAFWVFSNRTQEDGQEYHEDTAYGSEQIGPHTDGTYFDQAPGIQVNLEV
;
A
#
# COMPACT_ATOMS: atom_id res chain seq x y z
N MET A 1 -1.29 -19.69 -2.83
CA MET A 1 -2.18 -18.61 -2.37
C MET A 1 -3.27 -19.02 -1.39
N LYS A 2 -3.74 -20.29 -1.36
CA LYS A 2 -4.77 -20.73 -0.39
C LYS A 2 -4.46 -20.33 1.07
N LEU A 3 -3.24 -20.62 1.55
CA LEU A 3 -2.82 -20.27 2.91
C LEU A 3 -2.92 -18.76 3.19
N PHE A 4 -2.50 -17.93 2.24
CA PHE A 4 -2.62 -16.46 2.36
C PHE A 4 -4.08 -16.06 2.59
N TYR A 5 -5.02 -16.55 1.78
CA TYR A 5 -6.44 -16.19 1.92
C TYR A 5 -7.03 -16.68 3.24
N GLU A 6 -6.70 -17.91 3.66
CA GLU A 6 -7.17 -18.45 4.94
C GLU A 6 -6.65 -17.61 6.13
N MET A 7 -5.38 -17.19 6.10
CA MET A 7 -4.80 -16.35 7.14
C MET A 7 -5.36 -14.92 7.09
N PHE A 8 -5.47 -14.33 5.91
CA PHE A 8 -5.94 -12.96 5.71
C PHE A 8 -7.40 -12.80 6.14
N ILE A 9 -8.28 -13.73 5.76
CA ILE A 9 -9.69 -13.70 6.18
C ILE A 9 -9.83 -13.92 7.69
N LYS A 10 -8.96 -14.74 8.30
CA LYS A 10 -9.03 -15.02 9.74
C LYS A 10 -8.51 -13.87 10.61
N TYR A 11 -7.42 -13.23 10.20
CA TYR A 11 -6.68 -12.29 11.04
C TYR A 11 -6.69 -10.84 10.55
N GLY A 12 -7.09 -10.58 9.30
CA GLY A 12 -7.08 -9.24 8.70
C GLY A 12 -5.69 -8.70 8.32
N VAL A 13 -4.61 -9.39 8.68
CA VAL A 13 -3.22 -9.03 8.37
C VAL A 13 -2.38 -10.28 8.14
N VAL A 14 -1.46 -10.24 7.18
CA VAL A 14 -0.53 -11.32 6.86
C VAL A 14 0.84 -10.72 6.51
N MET A 15 1.90 -11.27 7.08
CA MET A 15 3.29 -10.99 6.69
C MET A 15 3.75 -12.03 5.66
N ILE A 16 4.43 -11.61 4.60
CA ILE A 16 4.91 -12.49 3.53
C ILE A 16 6.41 -12.32 3.39
N ASP A 17 7.17 -13.33 3.81
CA ASP A 17 8.62 -13.36 3.71
C ASP A 17 9.11 -13.84 2.34
N GLY A 18 10.37 -13.53 2.03
CA GLY A 18 11.06 -14.03 0.83
C GLY A 18 10.68 -13.32 -0.47
N VAL A 19 9.95 -12.21 -0.39
CA VAL A 19 9.73 -11.30 -1.51
C VAL A 19 10.96 -10.41 -1.64
N GLN A 20 11.48 -10.23 -2.85
CA GLN A 20 12.54 -9.25 -3.08
C GLN A 20 12.04 -7.87 -2.66
N ALA A 21 12.84 -7.13 -1.90
CA ALA A 21 12.50 -5.79 -1.41
C ALA A 21 12.57 -4.74 -2.54
N SER A 22 11.70 -4.90 -3.54
CA SER A 22 11.56 -4.02 -4.69
C SER A 22 10.09 -3.81 -5.02
N THR A 23 9.83 -2.67 -5.66
CA THR A 23 8.49 -2.23 -6.01
C THR A 23 7.87 -3.16 -7.05
N GLN A 24 8.69 -3.62 -8.01
CA GLN A 24 8.27 -4.56 -9.06
C GLN A 24 7.90 -5.94 -8.49
N ALA A 25 8.67 -6.45 -7.52
CA ALA A 25 8.38 -7.73 -6.89
C ALA A 25 7.10 -7.66 -6.03
N THR A 26 6.91 -6.54 -5.33
CA THR A 26 5.71 -6.28 -4.53
C THR A 26 4.47 -6.15 -5.41
N GLU A 27 4.55 -5.38 -6.50
CA GLU A 27 3.45 -5.22 -7.46
C GLU A 27 3.08 -6.56 -8.11
N ALA A 28 4.07 -7.37 -8.49
CA ALA A 28 3.85 -8.70 -9.04
C ALA A 28 3.15 -9.65 -8.04
N LEU A 29 3.46 -9.53 -6.74
CA LEU A 29 2.76 -10.25 -5.69
C LEU A 29 1.32 -9.77 -5.54
N CYS A 30 1.09 -8.46 -5.47
CA CYS A 30 -0.25 -7.87 -5.37
C CYS A 30 -1.15 -8.34 -6.51
N LYS A 31 -0.67 -8.31 -7.75
CA LYS A 31 -1.39 -8.79 -8.95
C LYS A 31 -1.77 -10.28 -8.89
N ARG A 32 -1.10 -11.10 -8.07
CA ARG A 32 -1.46 -12.51 -7.84
C ARG A 32 -2.52 -12.69 -6.76
N ILE A 33 -2.72 -11.69 -5.90
CA ILE A 33 -3.66 -11.69 -4.79
C ILE A 33 -5.01 -11.09 -5.24
N ALA A 34 -4.98 -9.89 -5.82
CA ALA A 34 -6.18 -9.17 -6.24
C ALA A 34 -5.85 -8.15 -7.35
N PRO A 35 -6.84 -7.68 -8.12
CA PRO A 35 -6.67 -6.51 -8.98
C PRO A 35 -6.19 -5.31 -8.16
N ILE A 36 -5.30 -4.52 -8.75
CA ILE A 36 -4.88 -3.24 -8.18
C ILE A 36 -6.04 -2.25 -8.31
N HIS A 37 -6.35 -1.55 -7.23
CA HIS A 37 -7.37 -0.51 -7.22
C HIS A 37 -6.69 0.84 -7.50
N ASP A 38 -6.91 1.39 -8.69
CA ASP A 38 -6.33 2.67 -9.08
C ASP A 38 -6.92 3.82 -8.27
N THR A 39 -6.04 4.62 -7.66
CA THR A 39 -6.42 5.82 -6.90
C THR A 39 -5.91 7.06 -7.64
N PHE A 40 -6.26 8.25 -7.16
CA PHE A 40 -5.65 9.48 -7.68
C PHE A 40 -4.16 9.65 -7.27
N PHE A 41 -3.64 8.80 -6.38
CA PHE A 41 -2.20 8.67 -6.11
C PHE A 41 -1.49 7.75 -7.11
N GLY A 42 -2.24 7.19 -8.07
CA GLY A 42 -1.77 6.18 -9.02
C GLY A 42 -2.22 4.77 -8.65
N ALA A 43 -1.88 3.84 -9.56
CA ALA A 43 -2.21 2.41 -9.43
C ALA A 43 -1.38 1.73 -8.34
N PHE A 44 -0.07 1.95 -8.35
CA PHE A 44 0.86 1.35 -7.40
C PHE A 44 1.86 2.41 -6.99
N TRP A 45 1.87 2.73 -5.69
CA TRP A 45 2.64 3.84 -5.17
C TRP A 45 3.76 3.34 -4.25
N VAL A 46 4.90 4.04 -4.28
CA VAL A 46 6.07 3.75 -3.47
C VAL A 46 6.26 4.92 -2.52
N PHE A 47 6.05 4.66 -1.23
CA PHE A 47 6.15 5.67 -0.21
C PHE A 47 7.60 6.14 -0.03
N SER A 48 7.81 7.46 0.03
CA SER A 48 9.08 8.10 0.34
C SER A 48 8.81 9.27 1.29
N ASN A 49 9.63 9.42 2.34
CA ASN A 49 9.60 10.58 3.26
C ASN A 49 10.21 11.86 2.63
N ARG A 50 10.51 11.85 1.32
CA ARG A 50 11.00 13.04 0.63
C ARG A 50 9.78 13.81 0.17
N THR A 51 9.72 15.08 0.51
CA THR A 51 8.70 16.03 0.05
C THR A 51 8.86 16.43 -1.42
N GLN A 52 9.90 15.93 -2.12
CA GLN A 52 10.11 16.06 -3.57
C GLN A 52 10.87 14.84 -4.16
N GLU A 53 10.29 14.16 -5.15
CA GLU A 53 10.99 13.31 -6.13
C GLU A 53 10.64 13.84 -7.52
N ASP A 54 11.67 14.12 -8.32
CA ASP A 54 11.56 14.55 -9.72
C ASP A 54 10.65 15.77 -10.00
N GLY A 55 10.54 16.71 -9.05
CA GLY A 55 9.85 17.99 -9.25
C GLY A 55 8.33 17.91 -9.30
N GLN A 56 7.74 16.78 -8.86
CA GLN A 56 6.31 16.66 -8.61
C GLN A 56 6.02 17.00 -7.15
N GLU A 57 5.08 17.92 -6.92
CA GLU A 57 4.54 18.15 -5.58
C GLU A 57 3.82 16.87 -5.14
N TYR A 58 4.25 16.30 -4.02
CA TYR A 58 3.51 15.21 -3.39
C TYR A 58 2.13 15.72 -3.01
N HIS A 59 1.16 14.81 -3.07
CA HIS A 59 -0.21 15.07 -2.63
C HIS A 59 -0.21 15.65 -1.20
N GLU A 60 -1.10 16.59 -0.90
CA GLU A 60 -1.32 17.13 0.45
C GLU A 60 -1.91 16.04 1.38
N ASP A 61 -1.07 15.09 1.77
CA ASP A 61 -1.41 13.97 2.64
C ASP A 61 -0.44 13.91 3.82
N THR A 62 -0.97 13.74 5.02
CA THR A 62 -0.19 13.64 6.27
C THR A 62 0.81 12.49 6.25
N ALA A 63 0.60 11.47 5.42
CA ALA A 63 1.55 10.39 5.18
C ALA A 63 2.93 10.92 4.73
N TYR A 64 3.00 12.00 3.95
CA TYR A 64 4.27 12.58 3.47
C TYR A 64 4.91 13.56 4.47
N GLY A 65 4.28 13.79 5.62
CA GLY A 65 4.81 14.60 6.70
C GLY A 65 5.70 13.80 7.66
N SER A 66 6.25 14.50 8.66
CA SER A 66 6.95 13.88 9.79
C SER A 66 6.08 13.79 11.05
N GLU A 67 4.81 14.14 10.93
CA GLU A 67 3.85 14.13 12.03
C GLU A 67 3.41 12.70 12.37
N GLN A 68 3.06 12.48 13.64
CA GLN A 68 2.54 11.18 14.05
C GLN A 68 1.13 10.99 13.50
N ILE A 69 0.91 9.87 12.82
CA ILE A 69 -0.42 9.45 12.36
C ILE A 69 -0.93 8.36 13.31
N GLY A 70 -2.09 8.60 13.93
CA GLY A 70 -2.75 7.62 14.80
C GLY A 70 -3.31 6.43 14.00
N PRO A 71 -3.88 5.40 14.65
CA PRO A 71 -4.55 4.31 13.96
C PRO A 71 -5.66 4.82 13.02
N HIS A 72 -5.62 4.42 11.75
CA HIS A 72 -6.55 4.85 10.70
C HIS A 72 -6.73 3.77 9.63
N THR A 73 -7.63 4.04 8.70
CA THR A 73 -7.82 3.27 7.45
C THR A 73 -7.64 4.20 6.27
N ASP A 74 -6.97 3.75 5.21
CA ASP A 74 -6.69 4.59 4.04
C ASP A 74 -7.90 4.70 3.10
N GLY A 75 -7.93 5.77 2.31
CA GLY A 75 -8.91 5.92 1.22
C GLY A 75 -10.35 6.24 1.66
N THR A 76 -10.57 6.76 2.88
CA THR A 76 -11.91 7.09 3.41
C THR A 76 -12.64 8.19 2.63
N TYR A 77 -11.94 8.89 1.74
CA TYR A 77 -12.50 9.89 0.82
C TYR A 77 -13.07 9.28 -0.47
N PHE A 78 -12.91 7.97 -0.71
CA PHE A 78 -13.58 7.25 -1.79
C PHE A 78 -14.91 6.66 -1.33
N ASP A 79 -15.91 6.66 -2.21
CA ASP A 79 -17.16 5.88 -2.00
C ASP A 79 -16.88 4.38 -1.82
N GLN A 80 -15.79 3.89 -2.43
CA GLN A 80 -15.29 2.52 -2.31
C GLN A 80 -13.80 2.54 -1.98
N ALA A 81 -13.48 2.61 -0.68
CA ALA A 81 -12.10 2.54 -0.21
C ALA A 81 -11.43 1.20 -0.58
N PRO A 82 -10.08 1.17 -0.70
CA PRO A 82 -9.34 -0.07 -0.94
C PRO A 82 -9.62 -1.12 0.17
N GLY A 83 -9.93 -2.35 -0.23
CA GLY A 83 -10.19 -3.45 0.71
C GLY A 83 -8.93 -4.14 1.25
N ILE A 84 -7.78 -3.93 0.61
CA ILE A 84 -6.48 -4.50 1.00
C ILE A 84 -5.42 -3.43 0.80
N GLN A 85 -4.61 -3.20 1.82
CA GLN A 85 -3.43 -2.35 1.77
C GLN A 85 -2.18 -3.21 1.91
N VAL A 86 -1.14 -2.91 1.13
CA VAL A 86 0.13 -3.64 1.12
C VAL A 86 1.26 -2.65 1.32
N ASN A 87 2.06 -2.87 2.36
CA ASN A 87 3.23 -2.07 2.67
C ASN A 87 4.49 -2.90 2.42
N LEU A 88 5.43 -2.34 1.69
CA LEU A 88 6.77 -2.92 1.51
C LEU A 88 7.67 -2.44 2.66
N GLU A 89 8.22 -3.37 3.41
CA GLU A 89 9.30 -3.10 4.37
C GLU A 89 10.64 -3.27 3.64
N VAL A 90 11.40 -2.18 3.53
CA VAL A 90 12.74 -2.12 2.92
C VAL A 90 13.82 -1.89 3.97
#